data_AF-A0A2T6BWK6-F1
#
_entry.id   AF-A0A2T6BWK6-F1
#
_cell.length_a   1.000
_cell.length_b   1.000
_cell.length_c   1.000
_cell.angle_alpha   90.00
_cell.angle_beta   90.00
_cell.angle_gamma   90.00
#
_symmetry.space_group_name_H-M   'P 1'
#
loop_
_entity.id
_entity.type
_entity.pdbx_description
1 polymer ?
#
loop_
_entity_poly.entity_id
_entity_poly.type
_entity_poly.pdbx_seq_one_letter_code
_entity_poly.pdbx_strand_id
1 'polypeptide(L)'
;MKKIIFTCFILISIYSCSKVSKVTVIETFDKEISSVIHPKKDGSYTTYYVEIQGEVNDSIKIEYFDDSFSFYYFGKINEFKRMDYYGGISEKLTFYPYKATSGKLTIKQVLQ
;
A
#
# COMPACT_ATOMS: atom_id res chain seq x y z
N MET A 1 -39.16 -22.70 13.06
CA MET A 1 -37.95 -23.20 12.36
C MET A 1 -37.51 -22.28 11.20
N LYS A 2 -38.41 -21.84 10.30
CA LYS A 2 -38.07 -20.91 9.18
C LYS A 2 -37.41 -19.59 9.61
N LYS A 3 -37.78 -19.02 10.76
CA LYS A 3 -37.19 -17.77 11.28
C LYS A 3 -35.73 -17.90 11.72
N ILE A 4 -35.32 -19.07 12.22
CA ILE A 4 -33.94 -19.33 12.71
C ILE A 4 -32.96 -19.49 11.54
N ILE A 5 -33.42 -20.09 10.44
CA ILE A 5 -32.63 -20.25 9.20
C ILE A 5 -32.34 -18.87 8.57
N PHE A 6 -33.32 -17.97 8.58
CA PHE A 6 -33.16 -16.62 8.06
C PHE A 6 -32.17 -15.78 8.89
N THR A 7 -32.18 -15.94 10.22
CA THR A 7 -31.22 -15.29 11.12
C THR A 7 -29.79 -15.79 10.91
N CYS A 8 -29.59 -17.09 10.66
CA CYS A 8 -28.26 -17.63 10.35
C CYS A 8 -27.70 -17.13 9.01
N PHE A 9 -28.56 -16.91 8.01
CA PHE A 9 -28.14 -16.42 6.70
C PHE A 9 -27.66 -14.95 6.73
N ILE A 10 -28.25 -14.14 7.61
CA ILE A 10 -27.86 -12.73 7.83
C ILE A 10 -26.53 -12.60 8.60
N LEU A 11 -26.19 -13.57 9.44
CA LEU A 11 -24.94 -13.58 10.22
C LEU A 11 -23.71 -13.98 9.39
N ILE A 12 -23.89 -14.68 8.27
CA ILE A 12 -22.78 -15.11 7.39
C ILE A 12 -22.31 -13.98 6.46
N SER A 13 -23.18 -13.05 6.09
CA SER A 13 -22.89 -11.96 5.15
C SER A 13 -22.04 -10.82 5.73
N ILE A 14 -21.79 -10.78 7.04
CA ILE A 14 -21.01 -9.71 7.70
C ILE A 14 -19.51 -10.02 7.87
N TYR A 15 -19.02 -11.21 7.46
CA TYR A 15 -17.64 -11.64 7.73
C TYR A 15 -16.61 -11.45 6.60
N SER A 16 -16.99 -10.89 5.44
CA SER A 16 -16.06 -10.76 4.31
C SER A 16 -15.40 -9.38 4.23
N CYS A 17 -14.53 -9.05 5.18
CA CYS A 17 -13.61 -7.90 5.06
C CYS A 17 -12.16 -8.38 5.20
N SER A 18 -11.48 -8.54 4.06
CA SER A 18 -10.12 -9.09 3.95
C SER A 18 -9.05 -8.03 3.73
N LYS A 19 -9.21 -6.83 4.32
CA LYS A 19 -8.24 -5.75 4.18
C LYS A 19 -6.89 -6.11 4.81
N VAL A 20 -5.81 -5.94 4.07
CA VAL A 20 -4.42 -6.02 4.54
C VAL A 20 -3.78 -4.64 4.38
N SER A 21 -3.06 -4.18 5.41
CA SER A 21 -2.35 -2.91 5.34
C SER A 21 -0.96 -3.00 5.93
N LYS A 22 -0.02 -2.25 5.36
CA LYS A 22 1.35 -2.13 5.85
C LYS A 22 1.75 -0.65 5.87
N VAL A 23 2.41 -0.24 6.95
CA VAL A 23 2.95 1.12 7.11
C VAL A 23 4.46 1.02 7.21
N THR A 24 5.16 1.82 6.43
CA THR A 24 6.62 1.94 6.43
C THR A 24 6.97 3.39 6.68
N VAL A 25 7.76 3.65 7.73
CA VAL A 25 8.26 4.98 8.05
C VAL A 25 9.70 5.08 7.57
N ILE A 26 10.00 6.12 6.79
CA ILE A 26 11.32 6.40 6.24
C ILE A 26 11.90 7.60 6.99
N GLU A 27 12.98 7.37 7.72
CA GLU A 27 13.72 8.41 8.46
C GLU A 27 15.20 8.47 8.03
N THR A 28 15.66 7.51 7.22
CA THR A 28 17.03 7.45 6.70
C THR A 28 17.03 7.52 5.17
N PHE A 29 17.95 8.30 4.61
CA PHE A 29 18.04 8.64 3.19
C PHE A 29 19.39 8.21 2.58
N ASP A 30 20.06 7.26 3.22
CA ASP A 30 21.37 6.72 2.85
C ASP A 30 21.29 5.54 1.88
N LYS A 31 20.12 4.89 1.80
CA LYS A 31 19.90 3.69 0.98
C LYS A 31 18.45 3.59 0.51
N GLU A 32 18.26 2.75 -0.51
CA GLU A 32 16.93 2.33 -0.93
C GLU A 32 16.23 1.46 0.12
N ILE A 33 14.91 1.55 0.18
CA ILE A 33 14.07 0.80 1.11
C ILE A 33 12.92 0.18 0.33
N SER A 34 12.91 -1.16 0.26
CA SER A 34 11.79 -1.90 -0.34
C SER A 34 10.79 -2.32 0.72
N SER A 35 9.51 -2.13 0.42
CA SER A 35 8.40 -2.59 1.23
C SER A 35 7.48 -3.48 0.40
N VAL A 36 7.35 -4.72 0.85
CA VAL A 36 6.45 -5.71 0.25
C VAL A 36 5.21 -5.89 1.12
N ILE A 37 4.02 -5.89 0.51
CA ILE A 37 2.75 -6.27 1.14
C ILE A 37 2.24 -7.56 0.49
N HIS A 38 1.89 -8.53 1.32
CA HIS A 38 1.41 -9.84 0.88
C HIS A 38 -0.11 -9.91 0.99
N PRO A 39 -0.81 -10.45 -0.02
CA PRO A 39 -2.24 -10.75 0.10
C PRO A 39 -2.47 -11.86 1.14
N LYS A 40 -3.65 -11.87 1.76
CA LYS A 40 -3.98 -12.81 2.85
C LYS A 40 -4.11 -14.28 2.38
N LYS A 41 -4.44 -14.50 1.10
CA LYS A 41 -4.49 -15.77 0.32
C LYS A 41 -5.13 -15.48 -1.05
N ASP A 42 -4.80 -16.26 -2.09
CA ASP A 42 -5.41 -16.30 -3.45
C ASP A 42 -6.26 -15.08 -3.78
N GLY A 43 -5.61 -13.91 -3.74
CA GLY A 43 -6.34 -12.65 -3.84
C GLY A 43 -7.08 -12.64 -5.16
N SER A 44 -8.38 -12.35 -5.15
CA SER A 44 -9.10 -12.01 -6.36
C SER A 44 -8.70 -10.61 -6.81
N TYR A 45 -9.17 -10.21 -8.00
CA TYR A 45 -9.07 -8.82 -8.42
C TYR A 45 -9.65 -7.90 -7.33
N THR A 46 -8.85 -6.91 -6.92
CA THR A 46 -9.24 -5.88 -5.96
C THR A 46 -8.48 -4.58 -6.24
N THR A 47 -8.54 -3.63 -5.30
CA THR A 47 -7.82 -2.37 -5.36
C THR A 47 -6.63 -2.39 -4.42
N TYR A 48 -5.50 -1.91 -4.93
CA TYR A 48 -4.30 -1.57 -4.17
C TYR A 48 -4.23 -0.05 -3.99
N TYR A 49 -4.08 0.40 -2.75
CA TYR A 49 -3.92 1.81 -2.40
C TYR A 49 -2.55 2.08 -1.80
N VAL A 50 -1.97 3.21 -2.20
CA VAL A 50 -0.74 3.73 -1.60
C VAL A 50 -0.95 5.18 -1.18
N GLU A 51 -0.69 5.46 0.08
CA GLU A 51 -0.71 6.80 0.67
C GLU A 51 0.72 7.16 1.08
N ILE A 52 1.20 8.32 0.64
CA ILE A 52 2.55 8.83 0.93
C ILE A 52 2.41 10.21 1.55
N GLN A 53 2.88 10.35 2.78
CA GLN A 53 2.80 11.59 3.52
C GLN A 53 4.13 11.94 4.18
N GLY A 54 4.50 13.21 4.13
CA GLY A 54 5.64 13.72 4.87
C GLY A 54 6.36 14.84 4.12
N GLU A 55 7.64 15.00 4.38
CA GLU A 55 8.45 16.06 3.80
C GLU A 55 9.89 15.58 3.60
N VAL A 56 10.49 16.03 2.50
CA VAL A 56 11.87 15.74 2.10
C VAL A 56 12.58 17.00 1.67
N ASN A 57 13.88 17.06 1.92
CA ASN A 57 14.69 18.25 1.62
C ASN A 57 14.99 18.44 0.12
N ASP A 58 14.86 17.38 -0.69
CA ASP A 58 15.02 17.41 -2.14
C ASP A 58 14.12 16.33 -2.77
N SER A 59 14.50 15.81 -3.92
CA SER A 59 13.75 14.87 -4.73
C SER A 59 14.03 13.43 -4.34
N ILE A 60 12.95 12.65 -4.27
CA ILE A 60 12.95 11.20 -4.07
C ILE A 60 12.31 10.50 -5.28
N LYS A 61 12.58 9.21 -5.45
CA LYS A 61 11.86 8.35 -6.41
C LYS A 61 11.12 7.25 -5.65
N ILE A 62 9.85 7.04 -5.98
CA ILE A 62 9.07 5.88 -5.53
C ILE A 62 8.73 5.04 -6.75
N GLU A 63 8.98 3.75 -6.63
CA GLU A 63 8.80 2.78 -7.69
C GLU A 63 7.83 1.68 -7.25
N TYR A 64 7.00 1.26 -8.18
CA TYR A 64 5.89 0.32 -8.01
C TYR A 64 6.07 -0.82 -9.01
N PHE A 65 5.71 -2.04 -8.59
CA PHE A 65 5.71 -3.24 -9.44
C PHE A 65 7.06 -3.53 -10.11
N ASP A 66 8.14 -3.56 -9.31
CA ASP A 66 9.50 -3.89 -9.78
C ASP A 66 9.89 -3.14 -11.07
N ASP A 67 10.16 -1.83 -10.94
CA ASP A 67 10.53 -0.93 -12.05
C ASP A 67 9.44 -0.56 -13.09
N SER A 68 8.23 -1.14 -13.02
CA SER A 68 7.21 -0.87 -14.06
C SER A 68 6.63 0.55 -14.00
N PHE A 69 6.55 1.15 -12.82
CA PHE A 69 6.01 2.50 -12.63
C PHE A 69 6.83 3.28 -11.61
N SER A 70 7.32 4.46 -11.97
CA SER A 70 8.09 5.32 -11.07
C SER A 70 7.58 6.75 -11.07
N PHE A 71 7.59 7.38 -9.89
CA PHE A 71 7.24 8.78 -9.71
C PHE A 71 8.31 9.49 -8.87
N TYR A 72 8.58 10.74 -9.25
CA TYR A 72 9.45 11.63 -8.48
C TYR A 72 8.60 12.57 -7.64
N TYR A 73 9.03 12.80 -6.40
CA TYR A 73 8.38 13.72 -5.46
C TYR A 73 9.41 14.64 -4.82
N PHE A 74 8.99 15.81 -4.35
CA PHE A 74 9.87 16.84 -3.80
C PHE A 74 9.14 17.65 -2.71
N GLY A 75 9.88 18.10 -1.70
CA GLY A 75 9.34 18.94 -0.63
C GLY A 75 8.27 18.22 0.20
N LYS A 76 7.16 18.91 0.47
CA LYS A 76 6.02 18.36 1.19
C LYS A 76 5.18 17.45 0.28
N ILE A 77 4.96 16.22 0.73
CA ILE A 77 4.27 15.17 -0.01
C ILE A 77 2.99 14.80 0.73
N ASN A 78 1.87 14.80 0.01
CA ASN A 78 0.59 14.27 0.47
C ASN A 78 -0.15 13.65 -0.72
N GLU A 79 0.20 12.40 -1.00
CA GLU A 79 -0.16 11.72 -2.24
C GLU A 79 -0.96 10.47 -1.95
N PHE A 80 -1.97 10.22 -2.79
CA PHE A 80 -2.81 9.04 -2.73
C PHE A 80 -2.94 8.43 -4.12
N LYS A 81 -2.49 7.18 -4.27
CA LYS A 81 -2.57 6.42 -5.51
C LYS A 81 -3.52 5.25 -5.33
N ARG A 82 -4.40 5.09 -6.33
CA ARG A 82 -5.28 3.93 -6.49
C ARG A 82 -4.79 3.15 -7.70
N MET A 83 -4.61 1.85 -7.52
CA MET A 83 -4.12 0.95 -8.55
C MET A 83 -4.97 -0.30 -8.55
N ASP A 84 -5.11 -0.90 -9.72
CA ASP A 84 -5.72 -2.21 -9.87
C ASP A 84 -4.78 -3.29 -9.34
N TYR A 85 -5.34 -4.26 -8.63
CA TYR A 85 -4.61 -5.43 -8.14
C TYR A 85 -5.25 -6.68 -8.71
N TYR A 86 -4.53 -7.39 -9.57
CA TYR A 86 -5.06 -8.54 -10.30
C TYR A 86 -5.05 -9.85 -9.50
N GLY A 87 -4.62 -9.82 -8.25
CA GLY A 87 -4.69 -10.97 -7.38
C GLY A 87 -3.44 -11.85 -7.38
N GLY A 88 -3.34 -12.71 -6.37
CA GLY A 88 -2.35 -13.79 -6.29
C GLY A 88 -0.88 -13.41 -6.13
N ILE A 89 -0.49 -12.14 -6.30
CA ILE A 89 0.90 -11.69 -6.26
C ILE A 89 1.15 -10.69 -5.12
N SER A 90 2.38 -10.63 -4.62
CA SER A 90 2.74 -9.64 -3.59
C SER A 90 3.08 -8.31 -4.26
N GLU A 91 2.71 -7.22 -3.62
CA GLU A 91 2.98 -5.88 -4.14
C GLU A 91 4.24 -5.31 -3.50
N LYS A 92 5.21 -4.94 -4.34
CA LYS A 92 6.46 -4.31 -3.92
C LYS A 92 6.48 -2.85 -4.30
N LEU A 93 6.87 -2.02 -3.34
CA LEU A 93 7.16 -0.61 -3.51
C LEU A 93 8.59 -0.35 -3.05
N THR A 94 9.37 0.36 -3.84
CA THR A 94 10.74 0.74 -3.48
C THR A 94 10.87 2.26 -3.38
N PHE A 95 11.35 2.71 -2.23
CA PHE A 95 11.77 4.09 -1.99
C PHE A 95 13.25 4.23 -2.35
N TYR A 96 13.57 5.28 -3.12
CA TYR A 96 14.93 5.68 -3.43
C TYR A 96 15.14 7.13 -2.96
N PRO A 97 16.17 7.41 -2.14
CA PRO A 97 16.49 8.77 -1.69
C PRO A 97 16.76 9.73 -2.84
N TYR A 98 17.31 9.24 -3.95
CA TYR A 98 17.70 10.01 -5.14
C TYR A 98 18.62 11.18 -4.79
N LYS A 99 18.11 12.41 -4.62
CA LYS A 99 18.90 13.58 -4.20
C LYS A 99 18.61 14.00 -2.76
N ALA A 100 17.52 13.53 -2.17
CA ALA A 100 17.17 13.84 -0.79
C ALA A 100 18.16 13.17 0.17
N THR A 101 18.55 13.91 1.21
CA THR A 101 19.47 13.46 2.26
C THR A 101 18.84 13.52 3.64
N SER A 102 17.67 14.15 3.78
CA SER A 102 16.91 14.22 5.02
C SER A 102 15.42 14.40 4.77
N GLY A 103 14.63 14.05 5.77
CA GLY A 103 13.18 14.15 5.72
C GLY A 103 12.52 13.14 6.63
N LYS A 104 11.20 13.05 6.53
CA LYS A 104 10.41 12.02 7.18
C LYS A 104 9.22 11.70 6.30
N LEU A 105 9.07 10.43 5.93
CA LEU A 105 7.95 9.95 5.14
C LEU A 105 7.25 8.80 5.84
N THR A 106 5.94 8.73 5.66
CA THR A 106 5.11 7.58 5.97
C THR A 106 4.50 7.08 4.67
N ILE A 107 4.77 5.83 4.34
CA ILE A 107 4.21 5.13 3.19
C ILE A 107 3.27 4.06 3.71
N LYS A 108 2.01 4.12 3.31
CA LYS A 108 0.98 3.16 3.70
C LYS A 108 0.44 2.44 2.47
N GLN A 109 0.64 1.14 2.46
CA GLN A 109 0.16 0.21 1.44
C GLN A 109 -1.11 -0.48 1.96
N VAL A 110 -2.14 -0.62 1.12
CA VAL A 110 -3.41 -1.27 1.49
C VAL A 110 -3.91 -2.13 0.33
N LEU A 111 -4.16 -3.40 0.60
CA LEU A 111 -4.90 -4.32 -0.27
C LEU A 111 -6.28 -4.55 0.34
N GLN A 112 -7.35 -4.41 -0.44
CA GLN A 112 -8.72 -4.50 0.06
C GLN A 112 -9.41 -5.82 -0.26
#